data_AF-A0A524D8X1-F1
#
_entry.id   AF-A0A524D8X1-F1
#
_cell.length_a   1.000
_cell.length_b   1.000
_cell.length_c   1.000
_cell.angle_alpha   90.00
_cell.angle_beta   90.00
_cell.angle_gamma   90.00
#
_symmetry.space_group_name_H-M   'P 1'
#
loop_
_entity.id
_entity.type
_entity.pdbx_description
1 polymer ?
#
loop_
_entity_poly.entity_id
_entity_poly.type
_entity_poly.pdbx_seq_one_letter_code
_entity_poly.pdbx_strand_id
1 'polypeptide(L)'
;MTNTFSVILKNDLRSNSLQYDISIKRLRERLINKLFRIDSILEQPNALAVISAVSQNIVKIIAQEELLSETIIETILNQYLTQINGFTDFLANCHISWKHTPNTIFRKARIYLHKIHKIAPVFDYKRARFNLRSLQTFFNRLMIWPHIGTQLALTIYITDLNSTLQKSKLKPGNIRALTHCSAYAFYQNKNILIDEGVLNINE
;
A
#
# COMPACT_ATOMS: atom_id res chain seq x y z
N MET A 1 19.11 -5.28 -11.55
CA MET A 1 18.89 -5.98 -12.84
C MET A 1 17.42 -6.34 -12.94
N THR A 2 16.71 -5.85 -13.96
CA THR A 2 15.30 -6.20 -14.21
C THR A 2 15.29 -7.49 -15.01
N ASN A 3 14.84 -8.58 -14.41
CA ASN A 3 14.59 -9.82 -15.14
C ASN A 3 13.35 -9.58 -16.01
N THR A 4 13.57 -9.40 -17.31
CA THR A 4 12.56 -9.33 -18.35
C THR A 4 12.47 -10.71 -19.00
N PHE A 5 11.26 -11.27 -19.03
CA PHE A 5 10.99 -12.44 -19.87
C PHE A 5 10.36 -11.96 -21.16
N SER A 6 10.94 -12.34 -22.29
CA SER A 6 10.39 -12.13 -23.61
C SER A 6 9.51 -13.32 -23.97
N VAL A 7 8.19 -13.13 -23.99
CA VAL A 7 7.26 -14.14 -24.52
C VAL A 7 7.04 -13.84 -25.99
N ILE A 8 7.41 -14.79 -26.85
CA ILE A 8 7.17 -14.72 -28.30
C ILE A 8 5.95 -15.58 -28.60
N LEU A 9 4.82 -14.95 -28.91
CA LEU A 9 3.66 -15.65 -29.44
C LEU A 9 3.80 -15.73 -30.96
N LYS A 10 3.94 -16.96 -31.48
CA LYS A 10 3.89 -17.22 -32.92
C LYS A 10 2.45 -17.56 -33.29
N ASN A 11 1.84 -16.74 -34.15
CA ASN A 11 0.61 -17.13 -34.84
C ASN A 11 1.00 -17.84 -36.14
N ASP A 12 0.62 -19.10 -36.29
CA ASP A 12 1.07 -20.02 -37.35
C ASP A 12 0.55 -19.73 -38.76
N LEU A 13 0.14 -18.50 -39.10
CA LEU A 13 -0.35 -18.21 -40.44
C LEU A 13 0.27 -17.01 -41.14
N ARG A 14 0.87 -16.04 -40.43
CA ARG A 14 1.69 -14.97 -41.03
C ARG A 14 2.68 -14.51 -39.96
N SER A 15 3.96 -14.42 -40.32
CA SER A 15 5.12 -14.13 -39.46
C SER A 15 5.08 -12.74 -38.80
N ASN A 16 4.11 -12.49 -37.93
CA ASN A 16 4.08 -11.37 -37.01
C ASN A 16 4.30 -11.93 -35.60
N SER A 17 5.55 -11.94 -35.15
CA SER A 17 5.87 -12.22 -33.75
C SER A 17 5.60 -10.97 -32.91
N LEU A 18 4.66 -11.05 -31.97
CA LEU A 18 4.52 -10.05 -30.92
C LEU A 18 5.48 -10.41 -29.79
N GLN A 19 6.50 -9.57 -29.57
CA GLN A 19 7.44 -9.71 -28.46
C GLN A 19 6.93 -8.90 -27.27
N TYR A 20 6.52 -9.58 -26.20
CA TYR A 20 6.14 -8.94 -24.95
C TYR A 20 7.30 -9.04 -23.95
N ASP A 21 7.87 -7.89 -23.57
CA ASP A 21 8.78 -7.79 -22.44
C ASP A 21 7.95 -7.59 -21.16
N ILE A 22 7.60 -8.70 -20.49
CA ILE A 22 6.99 -8.62 -19.17
C ILE A 22 8.11 -8.36 -18.17
N SER A 23 8.27 -7.08 -17.79
CA SER A 23 9.08 -6.75 -16.62
C SER A 23 8.40 -7.33 -15.38
N ILE A 24 9.02 -8.33 -14.74
CA ILE A 24 8.52 -8.94 -13.50
C ILE A 24 8.21 -7.86 -12.45
N LYS A 25 9.01 -6.79 -12.43
CA LYS A 25 8.79 -5.64 -11.57
C LYS A 25 7.45 -4.96 -11.84
N ARG A 26 7.16 -4.61 -13.10
CA ARG A 26 5.88 -3.96 -13.47
C ARG A 26 4.69 -4.88 -13.22
N LEU A 27 4.86 -6.18 -13.49
CA LEU A 27 3.83 -7.16 -13.19
C LEU A 27 3.54 -7.20 -11.69
N ARG A 28 4.58 -7.34 -10.85
CA ARG A 28 4.47 -7.29 -9.39
C ARG A 28 3.75 -6.02 -8.93
N GLU A 29 4.16 -4.85 -9.43
CA GLU A 29 3.54 -3.56 -9.09
C GLU A 29 2.03 -3.57 -9.40
N ARG A 30 1.66 -4.05 -10.59
CA ARG A 30 0.27 -4.14 -11.05
C ARG A 30 -0.56 -5.10 -10.19
N LEU A 31 -0.06 -6.32 -9.94
CA LEU A 31 -0.73 -7.33 -9.13
C LEU A 31 -0.96 -6.87 -7.69
N ILE A 32 0.05 -6.28 -7.07
CA ILE A 32 -0.04 -5.77 -5.69
C ILE A 32 -1.06 -4.63 -5.60
N ASN A 33 -1.02 -3.67 -6.52
CA ASN A 33 -1.96 -2.56 -6.55
C ASN A 33 -3.40 -3.04 -6.75
N LYS A 34 -3.60 -4.07 -7.58
CA LYS A 34 -4.90 -4.70 -7.79
C LYS A 34 -5.41 -5.40 -6.52
N LEU A 35 -4.57 -6.22 -5.88
CA LEU A 35 -4.90 -6.88 -4.60
C LEU A 35 -5.37 -5.87 -3.55
N PHE A 36 -4.66 -4.75 -3.41
CA PHE A 36 -4.95 -3.72 -2.41
C PHE A 36 -6.30 -2.99 -2.60
N ARG A 37 -6.91 -3.11 -3.78
CA ARG A 37 -8.17 -2.45 -4.14
C ARG A 37 -9.35 -3.44 -4.17
N ILE A 38 -9.11 -4.70 -4.57
CA ILE A 38 -10.17 -5.69 -4.77
C ILE A 38 -10.47 -6.48 -3.49
N ASP A 39 -9.44 -6.89 -2.73
CA ASP A 39 -9.61 -7.80 -1.60
C ASP A 39 -9.22 -7.19 -0.26
N SER A 40 -9.74 -7.72 0.84
CA SER A 40 -9.25 -7.40 2.19
C SER A 40 -8.15 -8.37 2.55
N ILE A 41 -6.94 -7.88 2.78
CA ILE A 41 -5.80 -8.74 3.19
C ILE A 41 -5.74 -8.97 4.70
N LEU A 42 -6.73 -8.47 5.46
CA LEU A 42 -6.83 -8.65 6.91
C LEU A 42 -7.57 -9.96 7.24
N GLU A 43 -7.01 -10.77 8.16
CA GLU A 43 -7.74 -11.92 8.74
C GLU A 43 -8.96 -11.48 9.56
N GLN A 44 -8.85 -10.36 10.26
CA GLN A 44 -9.94 -9.77 11.03
C GLN A 44 -10.01 -8.26 10.78
N PRO A 45 -11.20 -7.68 10.52
CA PRO A 45 -11.36 -6.27 10.20
C PRO A 45 -10.75 -5.31 11.24
N ASN A 46 -10.72 -5.74 12.51
CA ASN A 46 -10.41 -4.92 13.68
C ASN A 46 -9.07 -5.28 14.37
N ALA A 47 -8.37 -6.32 13.93
CA ALA A 47 -7.10 -6.73 14.55
C ALA A 47 -5.93 -5.82 14.12
N LEU A 48 -4.93 -5.69 14.99
CA LEU A 48 -3.71 -4.87 14.81
C LEU A 48 -2.69 -5.49 13.84
N ALA A 49 -3.19 -6.10 12.76
CA ALA A 49 -2.48 -6.75 11.65
C ALA A 49 -2.05 -8.21 11.90
N VAL A 50 -2.86 -9.12 11.35
CA VAL A 50 -2.40 -10.39 10.77
C VAL A 50 -2.84 -10.35 9.31
N ILE A 51 -1.89 -10.46 8.39
CA ILE A 51 -2.17 -10.47 6.95
C ILE A 51 -2.44 -11.91 6.55
N SER A 52 -3.65 -12.17 6.06
CA SER A 52 -4.08 -13.51 5.66
C SER A 52 -3.42 -13.94 4.36
N ALA A 53 -3.44 -15.25 4.09
CA ALA A 53 -3.21 -15.75 2.74
C ALA A 53 -4.22 -15.11 1.76
N VAL A 54 -3.81 -14.91 0.50
CA VAL A 54 -4.72 -14.43 -0.56
C VAL A 54 -5.77 -15.50 -0.82
N SER A 55 -7.05 -15.09 -0.89
CA SER A 55 -8.14 -16.00 -1.23
C SER A 55 -7.92 -16.62 -2.62
N GLN A 56 -8.11 -17.94 -2.72
CA GLN A 56 -8.02 -18.68 -3.99
C GLN A 56 -8.96 -18.11 -5.07
N ASN A 57 -10.12 -17.59 -4.67
CA ASN A 57 -11.05 -16.94 -5.61
C ASN A 57 -10.45 -15.66 -6.21
N ILE A 58 -9.67 -14.90 -5.43
CA ILE A 58 -9.00 -13.68 -5.90
C ILE A 58 -7.85 -14.02 -6.83
N VAL A 59 -7.07 -15.06 -6.51
CA VAL A 59 -6.03 -15.58 -7.41
C VAL A 59 -6.64 -15.93 -8.77
N LYS A 60 -7.77 -16.64 -8.79
CA LYS A 60 -8.50 -16.98 -10.03
C LYS A 60 -8.96 -15.76 -10.81
N ILE A 61 -9.57 -14.78 -10.15
CA ILE A 61 -10.02 -13.53 -10.79
C ILE A 61 -8.83 -12.81 -11.43
N ILE A 62 -7.74 -12.64 -10.68
CA ILE A 62 -6.54 -11.97 -11.18
C ILE A 62 -5.90 -12.78 -12.33
N ALA A 63 -5.86 -14.11 -12.23
CA ALA A 63 -5.32 -14.99 -13.28
C ALA A 63 -6.08 -14.84 -14.60
N GLN A 64 -7.42 -14.82 -14.54
CA GLN A 64 -8.27 -14.62 -15.70
C GLN A 64 -8.08 -13.23 -16.32
N GLU A 65 -8.05 -12.17 -15.51
CA GLU A 65 -7.90 -10.80 -16.00
C GLU A 65 -6.51 -10.50 -16.57
N GLU A 66 -5.47 -11.11 -15.99
CA GLU A 66 -4.07 -10.86 -16.35
C GLU A 66 -3.53 -11.86 -17.39
N LEU A 67 -4.32 -12.91 -17.72
CA LEU A 67 -3.94 -14.00 -18.62
C LEU A 67 -2.63 -14.70 -18.18
N LEU A 68 -2.49 -14.93 -16.88
CA LEU A 68 -1.33 -15.58 -16.26
C LEU A 68 -1.75 -16.83 -15.49
N SER A 69 -0.82 -17.76 -15.27
CA SER A 69 -1.11 -18.92 -14.44
C SER A 69 -1.35 -18.50 -12.99
N GLU A 70 -2.28 -19.19 -12.33
CA GLU A 70 -2.55 -19.03 -10.90
C GLU A 70 -1.26 -19.20 -10.08
N THR A 71 -0.42 -20.18 -10.42
CA THR A 71 0.84 -20.47 -9.73
C THR A 71 1.84 -19.29 -9.76
N ILE A 72 1.93 -18.56 -10.87
CA ILE A 72 2.80 -17.38 -10.98
C ILE A 72 2.27 -16.26 -10.08
N ILE A 73 0.95 -16.05 -10.08
CA ILE A 73 0.30 -15.03 -9.26
C ILE A 73 0.47 -15.35 -7.77
N GLU A 74 0.17 -16.59 -7.36
CA GLU A 74 0.37 -17.06 -5.99
C GLU A 74 1.80 -16.84 -5.53
N THR A 75 2.78 -17.21 -6.36
CA THR A 75 4.20 -17.04 -6.03
C THR A 75 4.54 -15.58 -5.77
N ILE A 76 4.10 -14.67 -6.65
CA ILE A 76 4.37 -13.23 -6.52
C ILE A 76 3.67 -12.65 -5.28
N LEU A 77 2.39 -12.99 -5.08
CA LEU A 77 1.60 -12.46 -3.98
C LEU A 77 2.09 -13.01 -2.64
N ASN A 78 2.40 -14.30 -2.52
CA ASN A 78 2.92 -14.89 -1.29
C ASN A 78 4.28 -14.29 -0.90
N GLN A 79 5.21 -14.15 -1.85
CA GLN A 79 6.48 -13.46 -1.59
C GLN A 79 6.27 -12.03 -1.08
N TYR A 80 5.28 -11.33 -1.62
CA TYR A 80 4.91 -10.00 -1.19
C TYR A 80 4.29 -9.98 0.22
N LEU A 81 3.36 -10.88 0.53
CA LEU A 81 2.76 -10.98 1.86
C LEU A 81 3.83 -11.28 2.92
N THR A 82 4.79 -12.16 2.63
CA THR A 82 5.94 -12.41 3.52
C THR A 82 6.75 -11.14 3.78
N GLN A 83 7.01 -10.33 2.74
CA GLN A 83 7.75 -9.07 2.88
C GLN A 83 6.97 -8.04 3.72
N ILE A 84 5.65 -7.95 3.55
CA ILE A 84 4.85 -7.05 4.37
C ILE A 84 4.80 -7.54 5.80
N ASN A 85 4.55 -8.83 6.05
CA ASN A 85 4.49 -9.39 7.41
C ASN A 85 5.76 -9.08 8.20
N GLY A 86 6.94 -9.32 7.61
CA GLY A 86 8.20 -8.96 8.27
C GLY A 86 8.34 -7.46 8.51
N PHE A 87 7.80 -6.60 7.64
CA PHE A 87 7.83 -5.16 7.84
C PHE A 87 6.81 -4.66 8.86
N THR A 88 5.62 -5.25 8.94
CA THR A 88 4.60 -4.93 9.93
C THR A 88 5.04 -5.36 11.31
N ASP A 89 5.67 -6.53 11.43
CA ASP A 89 6.28 -7.00 12.68
C ASP A 89 7.41 -6.07 13.12
N PHE A 90 8.22 -5.58 12.17
CA PHE A 90 9.21 -4.55 12.47
C PHE A 90 8.54 -3.28 13.00
N LEU A 91 7.47 -2.79 12.38
CA LEU A 91 6.77 -1.58 12.84
C LEU A 91 6.12 -1.77 14.22
N ALA A 92 5.56 -2.95 14.49
CA ALA A 92 4.97 -3.29 15.78
C ALA A 92 5.98 -3.23 16.92
N ASN A 93 7.20 -3.73 16.66
CA ASN A 93 8.27 -3.80 17.65
C ASN A 93 9.20 -2.57 17.63
N CYS A 94 9.03 -1.65 16.67
CA CYS A 94 9.86 -0.47 16.57
C CYS A 94 9.41 0.58 17.61
N HIS A 95 10.11 0.64 18.74
CA HIS A 95 9.93 1.72 19.71
C HIS A 95 10.47 3.05 19.15
N ILE A 96 9.63 3.80 18.45
CA ILE A 96 9.94 5.19 18.13
C ILE A 96 9.51 6.03 19.33
N SER A 97 10.48 6.45 20.13
CA SER A 97 10.18 7.31 21.27
C SER A 97 9.64 8.66 20.80
N TRP A 98 8.52 9.12 21.36
CA TRP A 98 8.00 10.47 21.14
C TRP A 98 8.90 11.58 21.70
N LYS A 99 9.94 11.22 22.47
CA LYS A 99 10.99 12.15 22.91
C LYS A 99 11.79 12.73 21.75
N HIS A 100 11.59 12.25 20.53
CA HIS A 100 12.21 12.80 19.33
C HIS A 100 11.59 14.14 18.94
N THR A 101 12.42 15.10 18.53
CA THR A 101 11.95 16.37 17.95
C THR A 101 11.07 16.14 16.71
N PRO A 102 10.10 17.03 16.41
CA PRO A 102 9.22 16.91 15.23
C PRO A 102 9.96 16.61 13.93
N ASN A 103 11.11 17.25 13.71
CA ASN A 103 11.97 17.03 12.54
C ASN A 103 12.50 15.59 12.45
N THR A 104 12.81 14.98 13.59
CA THR A 104 13.31 13.59 13.64
C THR A 104 12.19 12.60 13.34
N ILE A 105 10.99 12.85 13.88
CA ILE A 105 9.78 12.05 13.58
C ILE A 105 9.47 12.10 12.09
N PHE A 106 9.45 13.29 11.49
CA PHE A 106 9.24 13.44 10.04
C PHE A 106 10.27 12.68 9.20
N ARG A 107 11.55 12.76 9.55
CA ARG A 107 12.61 12.00 8.83
C ARG A 107 12.37 10.50 8.91
N LYS A 108 12.03 9.97 10.08
CA LYS A 108 11.71 8.54 10.27
C LYS A 108 10.47 8.14 9.46
N ALA A 109 9.39 8.92 9.55
CA ALA A 109 8.16 8.68 8.79
C ALA A 109 8.43 8.68 7.28
N ARG A 110 9.26 9.60 6.78
CA ARG A 110 9.64 9.64 5.36
C ARG A 110 10.42 8.39 4.92
N ILE A 111 11.32 7.89 5.76
CA ILE A 111 12.08 6.66 5.48
C ILE A 111 11.13 5.46 5.42
N TYR A 112 10.20 5.34 6.37
CA TYR A 112 9.25 4.24 6.41
C TYR A 112 8.25 4.31 5.28
N LEU A 113 7.76 5.50 4.92
CA LEU A 113 6.95 5.71 3.73
C LEU A 113 7.66 5.25 2.46
N HIS A 114 8.98 5.50 2.35
CA HIS A 114 9.77 5.01 1.23
C HIS A 114 9.91 3.48 1.21
N LYS A 115 10.16 2.86 2.39
CA LYS A 115 10.21 1.40 2.52
C LYS A 115 8.88 0.76 2.15
N ILE A 116 7.77 1.31 2.66
CA ILE A 116 6.42 0.90 2.31
C ILE A 116 6.21 0.99 0.81
N HIS A 117 6.53 2.12 0.16
CA HIS A 117 6.35 2.26 -1.29
C HIS A 117 7.22 1.26 -2.09
N LYS A 118 8.42 0.91 -1.61
CA LYS A 118 9.24 -0.13 -2.25
C LYS A 118 8.62 -1.52 -2.15
N ILE A 119 7.99 -1.83 -1.03
CA ILE A 119 7.32 -3.11 -0.80
C ILE A 119 6.01 -3.15 -1.59
N ALA A 120 5.19 -2.12 -1.40
CA ALA A 120 3.81 -1.93 -1.87
C ALA A 120 3.66 -0.60 -2.65
N PRO A 121 4.03 -0.57 -3.94
CA PRO A 121 3.96 0.63 -4.79
C PRO A 121 2.51 0.89 -5.27
N VAL A 122 1.60 1.09 -4.32
CA VAL A 122 0.15 1.21 -4.56
C VAL A 122 -0.37 2.66 -4.52
N PHE A 123 0.53 3.61 -4.26
CA PHE A 123 0.25 5.04 -4.17
C PHE A 123 1.40 5.87 -4.77
N ASP A 124 1.14 7.11 -5.16
CA ASP A 124 2.17 8.02 -5.67
C ASP A 124 3.09 8.47 -4.52
N TYR A 125 4.35 7.99 -4.52
CA TYR A 125 5.33 8.36 -3.50
C TYR A 125 5.66 9.86 -3.44
N LYS A 126 5.77 10.52 -4.60
CA LYS A 126 6.11 11.95 -4.64
C LYS A 126 5.02 12.74 -3.95
N ARG A 127 3.76 12.45 -4.30
CA ARG A 127 2.59 13.08 -3.66
C ARG A 127 2.46 12.73 -2.19
N ALA A 128 2.66 11.46 -1.83
CA ALA A 128 2.64 11.02 -0.44
C ALA A 128 3.67 11.75 0.42
N ARG A 129 4.86 12.04 -0.11
CA ARG A 129 5.87 12.83 0.61
C ARG A 129 5.41 14.27 0.88
N PHE A 130 4.71 14.91 -0.06
CA PHE A 130 4.13 16.23 0.16
C PHE A 130 3.03 16.17 1.22
N ASN A 131 2.09 15.22 1.09
CA ASN A 131 1.01 15.03 2.05
C ASN A 131 1.53 14.73 3.46
N LEU A 132 2.58 13.91 3.59
CA LEU A 132 3.22 13.64 4.87
C LEU A 132 3.72 14.93 5.52
N ARG A 133 4.37 15.82 4.75
CA ARG A 133 4.88 17.09 5.28
C ARG A 133 3.72 17.96 5.77
N SER A 134 2.65 18.07 5.00
CA SER A 134 1.46 18.84 5.38
C SER A 134 0.81 18.28 6.65
N LEU A 135 0.66 16.96 6.75
CA LEU A 135 0.13 16.29 7.94
C LEU A 135 0.99 16.53 9.17
N GLN A 136 2.33 16.50 9.06
CA GLN A 136 3.20 16.82 10.21
C GLN A 136 3.00 18.26 10.71
N THR A 137 2.89 19.22 9.79
CA THR A 137 2.63 20.62 10.16
C THR A 137 1.28 20.75 10.86
N PHE A 138 0.26 20.04 10.38
CA PHE A 138 -1.07 20.00 10.98
C PHE A 138 -1.04 19.40 12.40
N PHE A 139 -0.42 18.24 12.57
CA PHE A 139 -0.24 17.58 13.88
C PHE A 139 0.52 18.46 14.87
N ASN A 140 1.58 19.14 14.41
CA ASN A 140 2.32 20.08 15.24
C ASN A 140 1.46 21.28 15.66
N ARG A 141 0.62 21.82 14.77
CA ARG A 141 -0.30 22.93 15.08
C ARG A 141 -1.33 22.54 16.13
N LEU A 142 -1.87 21.34 16.04
CA LEU A 142 -2.87 20.84 16.99
C LEU A 142 -2.30 20.25 18.27
N MET A 143 -0.96 20.18 18.40
CA MET A 143 -0.29 19.52 19.53
C MET A 143 -0.67 18.03 19.67
N ILE A 144 -1.10 17.39 18.57
CA ILE A 144 -1.48 15.97 18.54
C ILE A 144 -0.40 15.21 17.79
N TRP A 145 0.11 14.12 18.37
CA TRP A 145 1.16 13.29 17.76
C TRP A 145 0.72 11.83 17.64
N PRO A 146 0.00 11.45 16.57
CA PRO A 146 -0.50 10.09 16.39
C PRO A 146 0.65 9.14 16.12
N HIS A 147 0.51 7.84 16.45
CA HIS A 147 1.50 6.80 16.13
C HIS A 147 2.03 6.85 14.70
N ILE A 148 3.31 6.52 14.49
CA ILE A 148 3.93 6.62 13.15
C ILE A 148 3.17 5.78 12.14
N GLY A 149 2.66 4.61 12.55
CA GLY A 149 1.78 3.78 11.71
C GLY A 149 0.53 4.54 11.27
N THR A 150 -0.11 5.26 12.18
CA THR A 150 -1.26 6.13 11.89
C THR A 150 -0.89 7.29 10.96
N GLN A 151 0.25 7.95 11.18
CA GLN A 151 0.73 9.02 10.29
C GLN A 151 0.96 8.50 8.86
N LEU A 152 1.57 7.33 8.73
CA LEU A 152 1.80 6.67 7.44
C LEU A 152 0.48 6.25 6.78
N ALA A 153 -0.45 5.67 7.56
CA ALA A 153 -1.76 5.25 7.07
C ALA A 153 -2.55 6.43 6.50
N LEU A 154 -2.68 7.52 7.25
CA LEU A 154 -3.38 8.73 6.82
C LEU A 154 -2.70 9.36 5.60
N THR A 155 -1.37 9.38 5.57
CA THR A 155 -0.63 9.88 4.41
C THR A 155 -0.99 9.10 3.14
N ILE A 156 -0.99 7.77 3.20
CA ILE A 156 -1.32 6.91 2.05
C ILE A 156 -2.78 7.10 1.67
N TYR A 157 -3.67 7.14 2.65
CA TYR A 157 -5.10 7.34 2.46
C TYR A 157 -5.43 8.63 1.71
N ILE A 158 -4.94 9.77 2.20
CA ILE A 158 -5.14 11.10 1.57
C ILE A 158 -4.52 11.14 0.18
N THR A 159 -3.39 10.46 -0.02
CA THR A 159 -2.74 10.38 -1.34
C THR A 159 -3.61 9.66 -2.35
N ASP A 160 -4.27 8.56 -1.94
CA ASP A 160 -5.15 7.79 -2.80
C ASP A 160 -6.52 8.45 -3.03
N LEU A 161 -7.09 9.09 -2.00
CA LEU A 161 -8.33 9.88 -2.13
C LEU A 161 -8.22 10.91 -3.24
N ASN A 162 -7.10 11.63 -3.27
CA ASN A 162 -6.91 12.68 -4.26
C ASN A 162 -6.38 12.17 -5.62
N SER A 163 -6.17 10.86 -5.78
CA SER A 163 -5.70 10.27 -7.04
C SER A 163 -6.85 10.14 -8.05
N THR A 164 -6.67 10.73 -9.22
CA THR A 164 -7.56 10.58 -10.39
C THR A 164 -7.14 9.42 -11.31
N LEU A 165 -5.96 8.83 -11.06
CA LEU A 165 -5.36 7.82 -11.95
C LEU A 165 -5.95 6.42 -11.77
N GLN A 166 -6.66 6.17 -10.67
CA GLN A 166 -7.15 4.84 -10.30
C GLN A 166 -8.68 4.86 -10.15
N LYS A 167 -9.36 3.91 -10.80
CA LYS A 167 -10.84 3.82 -10.80
C LYS A 167 -11.40 3.43 -9.42
N SER A 168 -10.74 2.48 -8.75
CA SER A 168 -11.10 2.05 -7.39
C SER A 168 -10.14 2.65 -6.38
N LYS A 169 -10.61 2.90 -5.16
CA LYS A 169 -9.76 3.37 -4.05
C LYS A 169 -9.11 2.20 -3.31
N LEU A 170 -7.99 2.47 -2.65
CA LEU A 170 -7.35 1.51 -1.75
C LEU A 170 -8.30 1.23 -0.58
N LYS A 171 -8.42 -0.05 -0.20
CA LYS A 171 -9.22 -0.38 0.99
C LYS A 171 -8.52 0.15 2.24
N PRO A 172 -9.22 0.91 3.12
CA PRO A 172 -8.63 1.41 4.37
C PRO A 172 -8.05 0.30 5.25
N GLY A 173 -8.70 -0.87 5.27
CA GLY A 173 -8.18 -2.05 5.98
C GLY A 173 -6.78 -2.48 5.51
N ASN A 174 -6.54 -2.46 4.20
CA ASN A 174 -5.25 -2.84 3.63
C ASN A 174 -4.17 -1.80 3.91
N ILE A 175 -4.52 -0.51 3.87
CA ILE A 175 -3.61 0.57 4.26
C ILE A 175 -3.21 0.41 5.74
N ARG A 176 -4.18 0.13 6.61
CA ARG A 176 -3.96 -0.10 8.04
C ARG A 176 -3.07 -1.31 8.29
N ALA A 177 -3.32 -2.42 7.60
CA ALA A 177 -2.49 -3.62 7.67
C ALA A 177 -1.03 -3.30 7.34
N LEU A 178 -0.81 -2.64 6.19
CA LEU A 178 0.52 -2.27 5.67
C LEU A 178 1.32 -1.36 6.60
N THR A 179 0.64 -0.60 7.46
CA THR A 179 1.25 0.45 8.30
C THR A 179 1.22 0.11 9.78
N HIS A 180 0.71 -1.07 10.16
CA HIS A 180 0.48 -1.46 11.55
C HIS A 180 -0.31 -0.38 12.32
N CYS A 181 -1.46 0.00 11.76
CA CYS A 181 -2.36 1.01 12.34
C CYS A 181 -3.68 0.36 12.75
N SER A 182 -4.12 0.59 14.00
CA SER A 182 -5.42 0.09 14.46
C SER A 182 -6.57 0.83 13.78
N ALA A 183 -7.73 0.16 13.65
CA ALA A 183 -8.95 0.79 13.15
C ALA A 183 -9.30 2.03 13.99
N TYR A 184 -9.28 1.89 15.31
CA TYR A 184 -9.58 3.00 16.23
C TYR A 184 -8.69 4.22 15.99
N ALA A 185 -7.36 4.05 15.99
CA ALA A 185 -6.43 5.16 15.81
C ALA A 185 -6.59 5.81 14.41
N PHE A 186 -6.84 5.01 13.38
CA PHE A 186 -7.10 5.51 12.04
C PHE A 186 -8.35 6.38 11.98
N TYR A 187 -9.51 5.85 12.40
CA TYR A 187 -10.78 6.56 12.30
C TYR A 187 -10.86 7.76 13.24
N GLN A 188 -10.30 7.66 14.45
CA GLN A 188 -10.21 8.80 15.37
C GLN A 188 -9.47 9.98 14.73
N ASN A 189 -8.30 9.73 14.14
CA ASN A 189 -7.52 10.80 13.50
C ASN A 189 -8.10 11.25 12.17
N LYS A 190 -8.81 10.37 11.44
CA LYS A 190 -9.59 10.77 10.28
C LYS A 190 -10.71 11.74 10.65
N ASN A 191 -11.43 11.48 11.74
CA ASN A 191 -12.49 12.37 12.21
C ASN A 191 -11.94 13.74 12.62
N ILE A 192 -10.79 13.78 13.30
CA ILE A 192 -10.10 15.06 13.61
C ILE A 192 -9.79 15.84 12.33
N LEU A 193 -9.37 15.17 11.25
CA LEU A 193 -9.14 15.83 9.97
C LEU A 193 -10.43 16.35 9.31
N ILE A 194 -11.56 15.67 9.52
CA ILE A 194 -12.88 16.11 9.04
C ILE A 194 -13.36 17.33 9.84
N ASP A 195 -13.28 17.25 11.17
CA ASP A 195 -13.69 18.32 12.09
C ASP A 195 -12.91 19.62 11.84
N GLU A 196 -11.65 19.49 11.45
CA GLU A 196 -10.75 20.61 11.10
C GLU A 196 -10.85 21.05 9.63
N GLY A 197 -11.78 20.48 8.85
CA GLY A 197 -12.02 20.85 7.45
C GLY A 197 -10.92 20.45 6.47
N VAL A 198 -10.05 19.51 6.84
CA VAL A 198 -9.00 18.97 5.95
C VAL A 198 -9.56 17.89 5.02
N LEU A 199 -10.56 17.13 5.49
CA LEU A 199 -11.28 16.11 4.73
C LEU A 199 -12.79 16.36 4.77
N ASN A 200 -13.51 15.84 3.78
CA ASN A 200 -14.97 15.86 3.76
C ASN A 200 -15.57 14.67 4.53
N ILE A 201 -16.81 14.79 5.03
CA ILE A 201 -17.53 13.72 5.77
C ILE A 201 -17.70 12.43 4.94
N ASN A 202 -17.81 12.57 3.62
CA ASN A 202 -17.99 11.46 2.68
C ASN A 202 -16.67 10.87 2.17
N GLU A 203 -15.55 11.47 2.55
CA GLU A 203 -14.20 10.94 2.33
C GLU A 203 -13.78 10.10 3.53
#